data_AF-A0A356X5F2-F1
#
_entry.id   AF-A0A356X5F2-F1
#
_cell.length_a   1.000
_cell.length_b   1.000
_cell.length_c   1.000
_cell.angle_alpha   90.00
_cell.angle_beta   90.00
_cell.angle_gamma   90.00
#
_symmetry.space_group_name_H-M   'P 1'
#
loop_
_entity.id
_entity.type
_entity.pdbx_description
1 polymer ?
#
loop_
_entity_poly.entity_id
_entity_poly.type
_entity_poly.pdbx_seq_one_letter_code
_entity_poly.pdbx_strand_id
1 'polypeptide(L)'
;MKTRILITIGLFLPALVFGRQGDSTLSLQEVYDEVQSNYPVSEKQDLQQKITALKDQIARSGIFPEISLHADATYQSEVTTLPFSNPGITTPELSKDHYS
;
A
#
# COMPACT_ATOMS: atom_id res chain seq x y z
N MET A 1 48.63 34.39 -26.36
CA MET A 1 47.19 34.03 -26.34
C MET A 1 46.84 32.99 -27.40
N LYS A 2 47.26 33.16 -28.66
CA LYS A 2 46.97 32.24 -29.77
C LYS A 2 47.44 30.78 -29.53
N THR A 3 48.60 30.59 -28.92
CA THR A 3 49.16 29.26 -28.60
C THR A 3 48.40 28.52 -27.49
N ARG A 4 47.83 29.24 -26.51
CA ARG A 4 47.01 28.64 -25.45
C ARG A 4 45.66 28.16 -25.98
N ILE A 5 45.07 28.94 -26.90
CA ILE A 5 43.81 28.62 -27.58
C ILE A 5 43.97 27.35 -28.44
N LEU A 6 45.09 27.21 -29.15
CA LEU A 6 45.40 26.01 -29.95
C LEU A 6 45.52 24.74 -29.08
N ILE A 7 46.13 24.85 -27.90
CA ILE A 7 46.25 23.71 -26.97
C ILE A 7 44.88 23.31 -26.41
N THR A 8 44.05 24.29 -26.01
CA THR A 8 42.69 24.00 -25.53
C THR A 8 41.80 23.39 -26.61
N ILE A 9 41.93 23.85 -27.86
CA ILE A 9 41.19 23.26 -28.99
C ILE A 9 41.68 21.83 -29.24
N GLY A 10 43.00 21.60 -29.28
CA GLY A 10 43.57 20.26 -29.47
C GLY A 10 43.17 19.26 -28.38
N LEU A 11 43.02 19.72 -27.13
CA LEU A 11 42.57 18.88 -26.02
C LEU A 11 41.07 18.54 -26.07
N PHE A 12 40.23 19.47 -26.54
CA PHE A 12 38.78 19.30 -26.56
C PHE A 12 38.23 18.69 -27.86
N LEU A 13 38.96 18.80 -28.97
CA LEU A 13 38.58 18.24 -30.27
C LEU A 13 38.34 16.72 -30.27
N PRO A 14 39.17 15.86 -29.64
CA PRO A 14 38.94 14.43 -29.66
C PRO A 14 37.66 14.01 -28.92
N ALA A 15 37.23 14.73 -27.88
CA ALA A 15 36.00 14.43 -27.15
C ALA A 15 34.74 14.53 -28.04
N LEU A 16 34.75 15.44 -29.03
CA LEU A 16 33.64 15.61 -29.97
C LEU A 16 33.56 14.49 -31.03
N VAL A 17 34.69 13.85 -31.35
CA VAL A 17 34.76 12.80 -32.37
C VAL A 17 34.55 11.41 -31.75
N PHE A 18 35.14 11.15 -30.58
CA PHE A 18 35.04 9.85 -29.90
C PHE A 18 33.81 9.70 -28.99
N GLY A 19 33.08 10.79 -28.70
CA GLY A 19 31.85 10.76 -27.90
C GLY A 19 30.61 10.24 -28.63
N ARG A 20 30.73 9.86 -29.91
CA ARG A 20 29.65 9.21 -30.67
C ARG A 20 29.66 7.71 -30.33
N GLN A 21 29.27 7.35 -29.11
CA GLN A 21 28.89 5.96 -28.82
C GLN A 21 27.76 5.59 -29.78
N GLY A 22 28.02 4.56 -30.57
CA GLY A 22 27.31 4.25 -31.80
C GLY A 22 25.81 4.07 -31.62
N ASP A 23 25.13 4.12 -32.76
CA ASP A 23 23.75 3.66 -32.90
C ASP A 23 23.69 2.20 -32.42
N SER A 24 23.50 1.98 -31.13
CA SER A 24 23.06 0.69 -30.62
C SER A 24 21.65 0.53 -31.17
N THR A 25 21.59 0.03 -32.39
CA THR A 25 20.38 -0.47 -33.04
C THR A 25 19.92 -1.62 -32.18
N LEU A 26 19.19 -1.27 -31.12
CA LEU A 26 18.62 -2.21 -30.19
C LEU A 26 17.78 -3.16 -31.04
N SER A 27 18.21 -4.41 -31.13
CA SER A 27 17.50 -5.39 -31.92
C SER A 27 16.10 -5.51 -31.36
N LEU A 28 15.09 -5.63 -32.23
CA LEU A 28 13.72 -5.84 -31.78
C LEU A 28 13.64 -7.06 -30.83
N GLN A 29 14.51 -8.06 -31.06
CA GLN A 29 14.67 -9.23 -30.23
C GLN A 29 15.14 -8.87 -28.80
N GLU A 30 16.17 -8.03 -28.67
CA GLU A 30 16.69 -7.57 -27.37
C GLU A 30 15.64 -6.76 -26.60
N VAL A 31 14.82 -5.96 -27.31
CA VAL A 31 13.68 -5.27 -26.70
C VAL A 31 12.66 -6.26 -26.15
N TYR A 32 12.30 -7.29 -26.92
CA TYR A 32 11.34 -8.29 -26.47
C TYR A 32 11.88 -9.10 -25.28
N ASP A 33 13.15 -9.49 -25.31
CA ASP A 33 13.78 -10.27 -24.24
C ASP A 33 13.86 -9.45 -22.93
N GLU A 34 14.26 -8.17 -23.02
CA GLU A 34 14.33 -7.25 -21.87
C GLU A 34 12.95 -6.87 -21.34
N VAL A 35 11.98 -6.71 -22.23
CA VAL A 35 10.58 -6.48 -21.86
C VAL A 35 10.04 -7.72 -21.16
N GLN A 36 10.28 -8.93 -21.66
CA GLN A 36 9.79 -10.16 -21.05
C GLN A 36 10.41 -10.43 -19.67
N SER A 37 11.70 -10.12 -19.49
CA SER A 37 12.39 -10.30 -18.21
C SER A 37 11.97 -9.28 -17.14
N ASN A 38 11.67 -8.05 -17.54
CA ASN A 38 11.32 -6.96 -16.62
C ASN A 38 9.82 -6.57 -16.64
N TYR A 39 8.96 -7.28 -17.39
CA TYR A 39 7.57 -6.86 -17.53
C TYR A 39 6.80 -7.07 -16.21
N PRO A 40 6.16 -6.03 -15.65
CA PRO A 40 5.37 -6.15 -14.44
C PRO A 40 4.11 -7.03 -14.62
N VAL A 41 3.78 -7.44 -15.85
CA VAL A 41 2.60 -8.28 -16.12
C VAL A 41 2.82 -9.72 -15.64
N SER A 42 4.03 -10.27 -15.73
CA SER A 42 4.30 -11.63 -15.25
C SER A 42 4.14 -11.72 -13.72
N GLU A 43 4.65 -10.72 -12.99
CA GLU A 43 4.45 -10.59 -11.53
C GLU A 43 2.97 -10.41 -11.17
N LYS A 44 2.23 -9.60 -11.94
CA LYS A 44 0.77 -9.44 -11.78
C LYS A 44 0.03 -10.76 -12.01
N GLN A 45 0.50 -11.62 -12.91
CA GLN A 45 -0.10 -12.93 -13.13
C GLN A 45 0.11 -13.88 -11.94
N ASP A 46 1.31 -13.92 -11.36
CA ASP A 46 1.59 -14.71 -10.14
C ASP A 46 0.73 -14.23 -8.96
N LEU A 47 0.66 -12.90 -8.74
CA LEU A 47 -0.22 -12.32 -7.74
C LEU A 47 -1.70 -12.66 -8.00
N GLN A 48 -2.15 -12.59 -9.25
CA GLN A 48 -3.52 -12.95 -9.62
C GLN A 48 -3.83 -14.43 -9.35
N GLN A 49 -2.88 -15.33 -9.61
CA GLN A 49 -3.00 -16.74 -9.28
C GLN A 49 -3.11 -16.96 -7.77
N LYS A 50 -2.26 -16.30 -6.98
CA LYS A 50 -2.33 -16.34 -5.50
C LYS A 50 -3.66 -15.83 -4.97
N ILE A 51 -4.15 -14.71 -5.50
CA ILE A 51 -5.46 -14.15 -5.13
C ILE A 51 -6.57 -15.14 -5.45
N THR A 52 -6.52 -15.78 -6.63
CA THR A 52 -7.53 -16.76 -7.05
C THR A 52 -7.53 -17.97 -6.13
N ALA A 53 -6.35 -18.52 -5.81
CA ALA A 53 -6.22 -19.66 -4.89
C ALA A 53 -6.73 -19.32 -3.47
N LEU A 54 -6.42 -18.13 -2.96
CA LEU A 54 -6.92 -17.67 -1.65
C LEU A 54 -8.44 -17.50 -1.66
N LYS A 55 -9.03 -16.98 -2.75
CA LYS A 55 -10.49 -16.86 -2.89
C LYS A 55 -11.17 -18.22 -2.88
N ASP A 56 -10.60 -19.21 -3.58
CA ASP A 56 -11.13 -20.57 -3.57
C ASP A 56 -11.07 -21.18 -2.16
N GLN A 57 -9.99 -20.93 -1.42
CA GLN A 57 -9.85 -21.38 -0.03
C GLN A 57 -10.90 -20.72 0.88
N ILE A 58 -11.11 -19.40 0.75
CA ILE A 58 -12.14 -18.67 1.51
C ILE A 58 -13.54 -19.17 1.17
N ALA A 59 -13.83 -19.40 -0.11
CA ALA A 59 -15.11 -19.92 -0.57
C ALA A 59 -15.41 -21.30 0.03
N ARG A 60 -14.38 -22.15 0.14
CA ARG A 60 -14.47 -23.46 0.81
C ARG A 60 -14.57 -23.33 2.32
N SER A 61 -13.92 -22.34 2.95
CA SER A 61 -13.98 -22.16 4.40
C SER A 61 -15.32 -21.59 4.87
N GLY A 62 -16.05 -20.88 4.01
CA GLY A 62 -17.37 -20.31 4.33
C GLY A 62 -18.48 -21.34 4.62
N ILE A 63 -18.25 -22.63 4.35
CA ILE A 63 -19.19 -23.71 4.72
C ILE A 63 -19.04 -24.16 6.18
N PHE A 64 -17.94 -23.77 6.85
CA PHE A 64 -17.67 -24.16 8.23
C PHE A 64 -18.14 -23.07 9.21
N PRO A 65 -18.58 -23.45 10.41
CA PRO A 65 -18.88 -22.48 11.46
C PRO A 65 -17.60 -21.75 11.89
N GLU A 66 -17.67 -20.43 11.97
CA GLU A 66 -16.60 -19.61 12.52
C GLU A 66 -16.65 -19.66 14.06
N ILE A 67 -15.50 -19.96 14.69
CA ILE A 67 -15.35 -19.94 16.14
C ILE A 67 -14.45 -18.76 16.49
N SER A 68 -15.00 -17.79 17.19
CA SER A 68 -14.28 -16.62 17.67
C SER A 68 -14.55 -16.40 19.16
N LEU A 69 -13.50 -16.05 19.91
CA LEU A 69 -13.59 -15.73 21.33
C LEU A 69 -13.43 -14.21 21.48
N HIS A 70 -14.49 -13.56 21.92
CA HIS A 70 -14.51 -12.12 22.20
C HIS A 70 -14.71 -11.91 23.70
N ALA A 71 -14.00 -10.93 24.27
CA ALA A 71 -14.13 -10.55 25.66
C ALA A 71 -14.17 -9.03 25.73
N ASP A 72 -15.33 -8.49 26.12
CA ASP A 72 -15.56 -7.06 26.30
C ASP A 72 -15.89 -6.78 27.77
N ALA A 73 -15.37 -5.67 28.30
CA ALA A 73 -15.65 -5.22 29.65
C ALA A 73 -16.01 -3.73 29.61
N THR A 74 -17.29 -3.42 29.80
CA THR A 74 -17.81 -2.04 29.79
C THR A 74 -18.20 -1.65 31.21
N TYR A 75 -17.71 -0.50 31.70
CA TYR A 75 -18.11 0.06 32.99
C TYR A 75 -18.69 1.46 32.78
N GLN A 76 -20.02 1.60 32.95
CA GLN A 76 -20.73 2.86 32.84
C GLN A 76 -21.03 3.41 34.25
N SER A 77 -20.29 4.43 34.68
CA SER A 77 -20.41 5.02 36.02
C SER A 77 -21.47 6.11 36.13
N GLU A 78 -21.83 6.75 35.02
CA GLU A 78 -22.64 7.97 35.02
C GLU A 78 -24.02 7.70 34.44
N VAL A 79 -25.04 7.77 35.32
CA VAL A 79 -26.45 7.90 34.95
C VAL A 79 -26.84 9.36 35.15
N THR A 80 -27.44 9.98 34.14
CA THR A 80 -27.89 11.38 34.24
C THR A 80 -28.96 11.48 35.30
N THR A 81 -28.64 12.16 36.40
CA THR A 81 -29.61 12.50 37.45
C THR A 81 -30.18 13.89 37.16
N LEU A 82 -31.51 14.01 37.15
CA LEU A 82 -32.16 15.31 37.00
C LEU A 82 -32.06 16.08 38.33
N PRO A 83 -31.47 17.28 38.37
CA PRO A 83 -31.17 18.00 39.61
C PRO A 83 -32.40 18.78 40.12
N PHE A 84 -33.53 18.10 40.32
CA PHE A 84 -34.72 18.68 40.95
C PHE A 84 -35.18 17.75 42.08
N SER A 85 -35.04 18.19 43.34
CA SER A 85 -35.66 17.51 44.49
C SER A 85 -36.81 18.37 45.01
N ASN A 86 -38.04 17.90 44.84
CA ASN A 86 -39.22 18.52 45.40
C ASN A 86 -39.69 17.64 46.58
N PRO A 87 -40.00 18.18 47.77
CA PRO A 87 -40.45 17.39 48.90
C PRO A 87 -41.73 16.62 48.55
N GLY A 88 -41.65 15.28 48.47
CA GLY A 88 -42.78 14.40 48.18
C GLY A 88 -42.77 13.71 46.81
N ILE A 89 -41.78 13.94 45.95
CA ILE A 89 -41.61 13.20 44.68
C ILE A 89 -40.24 12.51 44.69
N THR A 90 -40.23 11.18 44.62
CA THR A 90 -39.01 10.39 44.44
C THR A 90 -38.55 10.53 42.98
N THR A 91 -37.39 11.14 42.75
CA THR A 91 -36.76 11.22 41.43
C THR A 91 -36.53 9.82 40.88
N PRO A 92 -37.00 9.48 39.65
CA PRO A 92 -36.71 8.18 39.06
C PRO A 92 -35.23 8.12 38.69
N GLU A 93 -34.46 7.35 39.46
CA GLU A 93 -33.08 6.99 39.11
C GLU A 93 -33.15 5.93 38.01
N LEU A 94 -32.66 6.26 36.81
CA LEU A 94 -32.56 5.29 35.73
C LEU A 94 -31.53 4.23 36.10
N SER A 95 -31.90 2.96 36.05
CA SER A 95 -31.03 1.84 36.45
C SER A 95 -29.74 1.81 35.63
N LYS A 96 -28.62 1.54 36.32
CA LYS A 96 -27.27 1.40 35.74
C LYS A 96 -27.11 0.13 34.89
N ASP A 97 -28.06 -0.80 34.98
CA ASP A 97 -27.98 -2.12 34.35
C ASP A 97 -28.44 -2.15 32.89
N HIS A 98 -28.61 -0.98 32.25
CA HIS A 98 -29.21 -0.84 30.92
C HIS A 98 -28.20 -0.61 29.78
N TYR A 99 -26.98 -1.11 29.92
CA TYR A 99 -26.03 -1.16 28.80
C TYR A 99 -25.44 -2.57 28.70
N SER A 100 -25.78 -3.25 27.61
CA SER A 100 -25.18 -4.51 27.14
C SER A 100 -23.88 -4.22 26.38
#